data_AF-A0A7Y4QM44-F1
#
_entry.id   AF-A0A7Y4QM44-F1
#
_cell.length_a   1.000
_cell.length_b   1.000
_cell.length_c   1.000
_cell.angle_alpha   90.00
_cell.angle_beta   90.00
_cell.angle_gamma   90.00
#
_symmetry.space_group_name_H-M   'P 1'
#
loop_
_entity.id
_entity.type
_entity.pdbx_description
1 polymer ?
#
loop_
_entity_poly.entity_id
_entity_poly.type
_entity_poly.pdbx_seq_one_letter_code
_entity_poly.pdbx_strand_id
1 'polypeptide(L)'
;VVVDLPEAIFSNNRLLYLAHKHIPTIWEEQNIIIENIDWTREPNGSLKHERVLPNKIAFGASIKPRAGGVDMELWFRNGTDQTLPGLRTQICDHLKGAPEFNEQTTTNKIFQSPSVAVHSVGGDRWILTTWERCGRAWGNPLVPCLHADPVLPDCAPGETVRVRGRLWFYEGKDVQQELARAKELFP
;
A
#
# COMPACT_ATOMS: atom_id res chain seq x y z
N VAL A 1 -4.37 1.57 13.14
CA VAL A 1 -4.25 1.78 11.68
C VAL A 1 -4.55 0.45 11.01
N VAL A 2 -5.30 0.48 9.91
CA VAL A 2 -5.53 -0.69 9.05
C VAL A 2 -4.83 -0.41 7.73
N VAL A 3 -4.11 -1.39 7.19
CA VAL A 3 -3.35 -1.23 5.94
C VAL A 3 -3.93 -2.19 4.91
N ASP A 4 -4.43 -1.65 3.80
CA ASP A 4 -4.79 -2.43 2.62
C ASP A 4 -3.56 -2.54 1.71
N LEU A 5 -2.97 -3.73 1.67
CA LEU A 5 -1.72 -4.00 0.97
C LEU A 5 -1.90 -5.16 -0.02
N PRO A 6 -2.17 -4.90 -1.31
CA PRO A 6 -2.61 -3.61 -1.88
C PRO A 6 -4.11 -3.38 -1.67
N GLU A 7 -4.53 -2.12 -1.71
CA GLU A 7 -5.95 -1.76 -1.87
C GLU A 7 -6.40 -2.02 -3.31
N ALA A 8 -5.61 -1.59 -4.30
CA ALA A 8 -5.96 -1.72 -5.71
C ALA A 8 -4.75 -2.06 -6.58
N ILE A 9 -5.01 -2.73 -7.70
CA ILE A 9 -4.00 -3.11 -8.69
C ILE A 9 -4.51 -2.75 -10.07
N PHE A 10 -3.68 -2.04 -10.83
CA PHE A 10 -3.97 -1.65 -12.20
C PHE A 10 -2.89 -2.15 -13.15
N SER A 11 -3.30 -2.56 -14.35
CA SER A 11 -2.42 -2.76 -15.51
C SER A 11 -3.11 -2.18 -16.75
N ASN A 12 -2.37 -1.45 -17.58
CA ASN A 12 -2.92 -0.79 -18.78
C ASN A 12 -4.23 -0.01 -18.51
N ASN A 13 -4.28 0.71 -17.39
CA ASN A 13 -5.45 1.48 -16.92
C ASN A 13 -6.71 0.65 -16.62
N ARG A 14 -6.61 -0.68 -16.56
CA ARG A 14 -7.70 -1.56 -16.12
C ARG A 14 -7.49 -1.97 -14.67
N LEU A 15 -8.58 -1.97 -13.89
CA LEU A 15 -8.60 -2.41 -12.49
C LEU A 15 -8.61 -3.94 -12.42
N LEU A 16 -7.47 -4.53 -12.06
CA LEU A 16 -7.30 -5.98 -11.93
C LEU A 16 -7.76 -6.52 -10.58
N TYR A 17 -7.68 -5.70 -9.53
CA TYR A 17 -8.05 -6.10 -8.18
C TYR A 17 -8.40 -4.86 -7.35
N LEU A 18 -9.39 -5.02 -6.48
CA LEU A 18 -9.78 -4.06 -5.45
C LEU A 18 -10.13 -4.81 -4.16
N ALA A 19 -9.60 -4.34 -3.03
CA ALA A 19 -9.79 -4.98 -1.73
C ALA A 19 -11.19 -4.75 -1.13
N HIS A 20 -11.98 -3.82 -1.68
CA HIS A 20 -13.33 -3.49 -1.23
C HIS A 20 -14.34 -3.40 -2.39
N LYS A 21 -15.63 -3.36 -2.06
CA LYS A 21 -16.75 -3.66 -2.99
C LYS A 21 -17.34 -2.44 -3.72
N HIS A 22 -16.65 -1.30 -3.75
CA HIS A 22 -17.28 -0.06 -4.20
C HIS A 22 -17.14 0.23 -5.70
N ILE A 23 -16.26 -0.47 -6.42
CA ILE A 23 -16.04 -0.31 -7.87
C ILE A 23 -15.93 -1.71 -8.51
N PRO A 24 -16.65 -2.00 -9.61
CA PRO A 24 -16.49 -3.25 -10.33
C PRO A 24 -15.06 -3.39 -10.88
N THR A 25 -14.43 -4.55 -10.67
CA THR A 25 -13.19 -4.93 -11.35
C THR A 25 -13.52 -5.66 -12.66
N ILE A 26 -12.49 -5.97 -13.47
CA ILE A 26 -12.67 -6.75 -14.70
C ILE A 26 -13.31 -8.14 -14.47
N TRP A 27 -13.28 -8.65 -13.24
CA TRP A 27 -13.82 -9.97 -12.88
C TRP A 27 -15.31 -9.91 -12.62
N GLU A 28 -15.80 -8.88 -11.91
CA GLU A 28 -17.23 -8.66 -11.75
C GLU A 28 -17.90 -8.39 -13.10
N GLU A 29 -17.25 -7.64 -14.00
CA GLU A 29 -17.71 -7.46 -15.38
C GLU A 29 -17.87 -8.79 -16.15
N GLN A 30 -17.08 -9.80 -15.80
CA GLN A 30 -17.10 -11.14 -16.38
C GLN A 30 -17.97 -12.13 -15.58
N ASN A 31 -18.64 -11.68 -14.52
CA ASN A 31 -19.37 -12.53 -13.57
C ASN A 31 -18.50 -13.62 -12.91
N ILE A 32 -17.21 -13.34 -12.69
CA ILE A 32 -16.27 -14.22 -12.00
C ILE A 32 -16.12 -13.76 -10.56
N ILE A 33 -16.39 -14.64 -9.60
CA ILE A 33 -16.21 -14.37 -8.17
C ILE A 33 -14.76 -14.64 -7.80
N ILE A 34 -14.12 -13.66 -7.14
CA ILE A 34 -12.84 -13.89 -6.47
C ILE A 34 -13.09 -14.16 -5.00
N GLU A 35 -12.61 -15.31 -4.52
CA GLU A 35 -12.72 -15.69 -3.11
C GLU A 35 -12.01 -14.69 -2.19
N ASN A 36 -12.56 -14.50 -1.00
CA ASN A 36 -11.87 -13.73 0.03
C ASN A 36 -10.79 -14.60 0.68
N ILE A 37 -9.59 -14.05 0.88
CA ILE A 37 -8.44 -14.77 1.44
C ILE A 37 -7.91 -13.95 2.60
N ASP A 38 -7.78 -14.58 3.76
CA ASP A 38 -7.22 -13.96 4.95
C ASP A 38 -5.69 -14.03 4.98
N TRP A 39 -5.10 -13.14 5.75
CA TRP A 39 -3.67 -13.15 6.04
C TRP A 39 -3.29 -14.35 6.91
N THR A 40 -2.19 -15.00 6.57
CA THR A 40 -1.54 -15.97 7.45
C THR A 40 -0.64 -15.25 8.44
N ARG A 41 -0.84 -15.52 9.74
CA ARG A 41 0.01 -14.99 10.82
C ARG A 41 1.08 -16.01 11.19
N GLU A 42 2.33 -15.59 11.12
CA GLU A 42 3.50 -16.39 11.45
C GLU A 42 3.82 -16.32 12.96
N PRO A 43 4.54 -17.32 13.53
CA PRO A 43 4.91 -17.31 14.95
C PRO A 43 5.72 -16.09 15.41
N ASN A 44 6.48 -15.48 14.50
CA ASN A 44 7.27 -14.27 14.78
C ASN A 44 6.45 -12.96 14.66
N GLY A 45 5.12 -13.07 14.50
CA GLY A 45 4.22 -11.93 14.33
C GLY A 45 4.15 -11.35 12.92
N SER A 46 4.92 -11.89 11.96
CA SER A 46 4.81 -11.49 10.55
C SER A 46 3.48 -11.92 9.96
N LEU A 47 3.03 -11.19 8.94
CA LEU A 47 1.86 -11.53 8.15
C LEU A 47 2.27 -11.80 6.71
N LYS A 48 1.61 -12.76 6.06
CA LYS A 48 1.74 -13.00 4.62
C LYS A 48 0.38 -13.28 4.00
N HIS A 49 0.20 -12.90 2.75
CA HIS A 49 -0.89 -13.40 1.93
C HIS A 49 -0.38 -13.59 0.49
N GLU A 50 -1.05 -14.49 -0.24
CA GLU A 50 -0.84 -14.70 -1.67
C GLU A 50 -2.20 -15.00 -2.32
N ARG A 51 -2.35 -14.57 -3.57
CA ARG A 51 -3.50 -14.86 -4.41
C ARG A 51 -3.07 -15.06 -5.85
N VAL A 52 -3.77 -15.97 -6.54
CA VAL A 52 -3.72 -16.10 -8.00
C VAL A 52 -5.06 -15.65 -8.58
N LEU A 53 -5.02 -14.70 -9.51
CA LEU A 53 -6.18 -14.20 -10.25
C LEU A 53 -6.55 -15.15 -11.40
N PRO A 54 -7.79 -15.10 -11.92
CA PRO A 54 -8.25 -16.01 -12.98
C PRO A 54 -7.39 -15.99 -14.26
N ASN A 55 -6.74 -14.87 -14.59
CA ASN A 55 -5.79 -14.78 -15.72
C ASN A 55 -4.37 -15.25 -15.37
N LYS A 56 -4.16 -15.99 -14.28
CA LYS A 56 -2.87 -16.52 -13.83
C LYS A 56 -1.88 -15.48 -13.30
N ILE A 57 -2.26 -14.20 -13.22
CA ILE A 57 -1.46 -13.21 -12.49
C ILE A 57 -1.52 -13.57 -11.01
N ALA A 58 -0.37 -13.70 -10.36
CA ALA A 58 -0.30 -13.90 -8.92
C ALA A 58 0.28 -12.66 -8.25
N PHE A 59 -0.18 -12.36 -7.04
CA PHE A 59 0.41 -11.33 -6.21
C PHE A 59 0.35 -11.76 -4.75
N GLY A 60 1.16 -11.11 -3.94
CA GLY A 60 1.13 -11.30 -2.50
C GLY A 60 1.89 -10.22 -1.79
N ALA A 61 1.74 -10.19 -0.48
CA ALA A 61 2.48 -9.28 0.36
C ALA A 61 2.95 -9.93 1.63
N SER A 62 3.96 -9.30 2.24
CA SER A 62 4.43 -9.66 3.57
C SER A 62 4.62 -8.43 4.44
N ILE A 63 4.37 -8.60 5.73
CA ILE A 63 4.52 -7.55 6.74
C ILE A 63 5.38 -8.14 7.87
N LYS A 64 6.46 -7.46 8.23
CA LYS A 64 7.38 -7.87 9.29
C LYS A 64 7.40 -6.82 10.40
N PRO A 65 7.12 -7.20 11.66
CA PRO A 65 7.21 -6.29 12.79
C PRO A 65 8.60 -5.68 12.94
N ARG A 66 8.66 -4.40 13.30
CA ARG A 66 9.86 -3.67 13.70
C ARG A 66 9.58 -2.83 14.93
N ALA A 67 10.62 -2.44 15.65
CA ALA A 67 10.47 -1.44 16.71
C ALA A 67 9.87 -0.16 16.10
N GLY A 68 8.74 0.29 16.64
CA GLY A 68 8.05 1.50 16.17
C GLY A 68 7.36 1.40 14.80
N GLY A 69 7.18 0.21 14.23
CA GLY A 69 6.52 0.10 12.92
C GLY A 69 6.54 -1.30 12.30
N VAL A 70 6.39 -1.35 10.98
CA VAL A 70 6.42 -2.56 10.17
C VAL A 70 7.15 -2.33 8.85
N ASP A 71 7.96 -3.29 8.44
CA ASP A 71 8.44 -3.37 7.06
C ASP A 71 7.43 -4.15 6.21
N MET A 72 7.22 -3.70 4.98
CA MET A 72 6.24 -4.26 4.07
C MET A 72 6.88 -4.57 2.72
N GLU A 73 6.41 -5.63 2.06
CA GLU A 73 6.77 -5.98 0.68
C GLU A 73 5.51 -6.36 -0.08
N LEU A 74 5.38 -5.88 -1.32
CA LEU A 74 4.38 -6.28 -2.28
C LEU A 74 5.07 -6.87 -3.51
N TRP A 75 4.59 -8.01 -3.99
CA TRP A 75 5.15 -8.67 -5.16
C TRP A 75 4.07 -9.10 -6.15
N PHE A 76 4.46 -9.16 -7.42
CA PHE A 76 3.61 -9.59 -8.54
C PHE A 76 4.36 -10.57 -9.42
N ARG A 77 3.73 -11.70 -9.75
CA ARG A 77 4.22 -12.71 -10.67
C ARG A 77 3.31 -12.78 -11.89
N ASN A 78 3.89 -12.65 -13.07
CA ASN A 78 3.15 -12.71 -14.32
C ASN A 78 3.03 -14.16 -14.81
N GLY A 79 1.86 -14.77 -14.63
CA GLY A 79 1.56 -16.11 -15.18
C GLY A 79 0.95 -16.09 -16.59
N THR A 80 0.91 -14.94 -17.27
CA THR A 80 0.44 -14.81 -18.66
C THR A 80 1.59 -15.02 -19.65
N ASP A 81 1.27 -15.03 -20.94
CA ASP A 81 2.21 -15.14 -22.06
C ASP A 81 2.64 -13.77 -22.64
N GLN A 82 2.12 -12.66 -22.09
CA GLN A 82 2.45 -11.30 -22.51
C GLN A 82 3.10 -10.51 -21.38
N THR A 83 3.98 -9.57 -21.70
CA THR A 83 4.49 -8.62 -20.71
C THR A 83 3.33 -7.80 -20.14
N LEU A 84 3.32 -7.59 -18.82
CA LEU A 84 2.38 -6.72 -18.13
C LEU A 84 3.01 -5.34 -17.92
N PRO A 85 2.65 -4.32 -18.72
CA PRO A 85 3.21 -3.00 -18.56
C PRO A 85 2.39 -2.15 -17.58
N GLY A 86 3.04 -1.10 -17.08
CA GLY A 86 2.36 -0.01 -16.35
C GLY A 86 1.63 -0.49 -15.10
N LEU A 87 2.25 -1.38 -14.33
CA LEU A 87 1.72 -1.91 -13.08
C LEU A 87 1.67 -0.80 -12.02
N ARG A 88 0.47 -0.32 -11.73
CA ARG A 88 0.23 0.68 -10.67
C ARG A 88 -0.55 0.03 -9.54
N THR A 89 -0.24 0.43 -8.31
CA THR A 89 -0.95 -0.07 -7.13
C THR A 89 -1.49 1.08 -6.31
N GLN A 90 -2.46 0.79 -5.45
CA GLN A 90 -2.81 1.67 -4.35
C GLN A 90 -2.58 0.94 -3.05
N ILE A 91 -2.00 1.63 -2.08
CA ILE A 91 -1.79 1.13 -0.73
C ILE A 91 -2.43 2.15 0.21
N CYS A 92 -3.43 1.70 0.97
CA CYS A 92 -4.22 2.57 1.82
C CYS A 92 -3.90 2.31 3.29
N ASP A 93 -3.42 3.34 3.99
CA ASP A 93 -3.32 3.34 5.44
C ASP A 93 -4.57 4.00 6.02
N HIS A 94 -5.59 3.22 6.35
CA HIS A 94 -6.84 3.71 6.89
C HIS A 94 -6.74 3.96 8.42
N LEU A 95 -7.03 5.20 8.80
CA LEU A 95 -6.85 5.72 10.15
C LEU A 95 -8.13 5.72 11.00
N LYS A 96 -9.27 5.18 10.53
CA LYS A 96 -10.56 5.22 11.28
C LYS A 96 -10.43 4.72 12.72
N GLY A 97 -9.64 3.67 12.95
CA GLY A 97 -9.37 3.09 14.26
C GLY A 97 -8.19 3.72 15.02
N ALA A 98 -7.68 4.88 14.61
CA ALA A 98 -6.61 5.62 15.27
C ALA A 98 -7.16 6.96 15.81
N PRO A 99 -7.66 7.03 17.06
CA PRO A 99 -8.50 8.13 17.55
C PRO A 99 -7.94 9.55 17.38
N GLU A 100 -6.63 9.71 17.43
CA GLU A 100 -5.98 11.03 17.32
C GLU A 100 -5.59 11.40 15.89
N PHE A 101 -5.87 10.51 14.94
CA PHE A 101 -5.47 10.63 13.53
C PHE A 101 -6.65 10.42 12.57
N ASN A 102 -7.85 10.14 13.08
CA ASN A 102 -8.99 9.67 12.29
C ASN A 102 -9.89 10.78 11.71
N GLU A 103 -9.46 12.04 11.79
CA GLU A 103 -10.19 13.16 11.21
C GLU A 103 -10.26 13.04 9.67
N GLN A 104 -11.47 13.23 9.12
CA GLN A 104 -11.73 13.34 7.69
C GLN A 104 -11.30 14.73 7.19
N THR A 105 -10.00 14.87 6.97
CA THR A 105 -9.37 16.09 6.44
C THR A 105 -8.07 15.72 5.73
N THR A 106 -7.50 16.64 4.96
CA THR A 106 -6.10 16.56 4.49
C THR A 106 -5.20 17.60 5.16
N THR A 107 -5.73 18.49 5.99
CA THR A 107 -4.97 19.57 6.63
C THR A 107 -3.93 19.05 7.62
N ASN A 108 -4.17 17.87 8.20
CA ASN A 108 -3.25 17.23 9.13
C ASN A 108 -2.21 16.30 8.47
N LYS A 109 -2.06 16.38 7.14
CA LYS A 109 -1.25 15.46 6.35
C LYS A 109 -0.15 16.19 5.58
N ILE A 110 0.96 15.50 5.38
CA ILE A 110 2.06 15.91 4.51
C ILE A 110 2.16 14.88 3.39
N PHE A 111 2.03 15.33 2.15
CA PHE A 111 2.18 14.50 0.96
C PHE A 111 3.51 14.83 0.28
N GLN A 112 4.51 13.96 0.44
CA GLN A 112 5.85 14.20 -0.08
C GLN A 112 6.50 12.90 -0.54
N SER A 113 6.39 12.60 -1.84
CA SER A 113 6.99 11.38 -2.41
C SER A 113 8.46 11.24 -1.98
N PRO A 114 8.87 10.07 -1.46
CA PRO A 114 8.18 8.77 -1.49
C PRO A 114 7.22 8.49 -0.32
N SER A 115 7.00 9.48 0.54
CA SER A 115 6.34 9.31 1.85
C SER A 115 5.05 10.11 2.00
N VAL A 116 4.19 9.65 2.89
CA VAL A 116 3.06 10.42 3.42
C VAL A 116 3.08 10.35 4.94
N ALA A 117 2.78 11.47 5.59
CA ALA A 117 2.69 11.55 7.04
C ALA A 117 1.37 12.18 7.47
N VAL A 118 0.88 11.79 8.65
CA VAL A 118 -0.24 12.42 9.36
C VAL A 118 0.16 12.70 10.79
N HIS A 119 -0.16 13.89 11.29
CA HIS A 119 0.04 14.20 12.70
C HIS A 119 -1.20 13.92 13.53
N SER A 120 -0.97 13.63 14.81
CA SER A 120 -1.99 13.57 15.84
C SER A 120 -2.61 14.94 16.10
N VAL A 121 -3.75 15.00 16.78
CA VAL A 121 -4.36 16.27 17.25
C VAL A 121 -3.37 17.18 17.99
N GLY A 122 -2.42 16.60 18.76
CA GLY A 122 -1.37 17.35 19.48
C GLY A 122 -0.21 17.86 18.62
N GLY A 123 -0.09 17.39 17.37
CA GLY A 123 0.94 17.83 16.43
C GLY A 123 2.37 17.46 16.83
N ASP A 124 2.56 16.41 17.63
CA ASP A 124 3.86 15.89 18.09
C ASP A 124 4.05 14.40 17.82
N ARG A 125 2.98 13.63 17.64
CA ARG A 125 3.04 12.24 17.17
C ARG A 125 2.58 12.13 15.74
N TRP A 126 3.22 11.22 15.01
CA TRP A 126 3.08 11.06 13.58
C TRP A 126 2.95 9.59 13.20
N ILE A 127 2.15 9.32 12.17
CA ILE A 127 2.14 8.05 11.46
C ILE A 127 2.68 8.35 10.07
N LEU A 128 3.68 7.59 9.63
CA LEU A 128 4.33 7.75 8.34
C LEU A 128 4.28 6.45 7.57
N THR A 129 4.15 6.57 6.25
CA THR A 129 4.22 5.47 5.30
C THR A 129 5.11 5.88 4.14
N THR A 130 5.89 4.94 3.60
CA THR A 130 6.80 5.19 2.47
C THR A 130 6.95 3.93 1.62
N TRP A 131 7.17 4.09 0.33
CA TRP A 131 7.34 3.00 -0.63
C TRP A 131 8.39 3.33 -1.69
N GLU A 132 9.19 2.34 -2.04
CA GLU A 132 10.05 2.37 -3.23
C GLU A 132 9.20 2.70 -4.47
N ARG A 133 9.75 3.50 -5.40
CA ARG A 133 9.07 3.83 -6.66
C ARG A 133 7.66 4.42 -6.46
N CYS A 134 7.47 5.22 -5.40
CA CYS A 134 6.22 5.91 -5.13
C CYS A 134 5.85 6.86 -6.28
N GLY A 135 4.84 6.47 -7.05
CA GLY A 135 4.32 7.27 -8.16
C GLY A 135 3.34 8.35 -7.71
N ARG A 136 2.69 8.16 -6.55
CA ARG A 136 1.71 9.12 -6.03
C ARG A 136 1.62 9.09 -4.50
N ALA A 137 1.86 10.25 -3.89
CA ALA A 137 1.60 10.51 -2.48
C ALA A 137 0.30 11.33 -2.34
N TRP A 138 -0.74 10.81 -1.68
CA TRP A 138 -2.05 11.49 -1.59
C TRP A 138 -2.93 10.99 -0.43
N GLY A 139 -4.11 11.60 -0.29
CA GLY A 139 -5.17 11.21 0.64
C GLY A 139 -6.50 11.81 0.21
N ASN A 140 -7.62 11.31 0.76
CA ASN A 140 -8.96 11.81 0.45
C ASN A 140 -9.48 12.69 1.61
N PRO A 141 -9.92 13.93 1.37
CA PRO A 141 -10.48 14.78 2.44
C PRO A 141 -11.66 14.15 3.18
N LEU A 142 -12.41 13.25 2.55
CA LEU A 142 -13.60 12.60 3.14
C LEU A 142 -13.29 11.21 3.74
N VAL A 143 -12.05 10.75 3.68
CA VAL A 143 -11.64 9.45 4.23
C VAL A 143 -10.35 9.63 5.01
N PRO A 144 -10.27 9.22 6.28
CA PRO A 144 -9.04 9.39 7.04
C PRO A 144 -8.04 8.30 6.59
N CYS A 145 -7.35 8.55 5.48
CA CYS A 145 -6.38 7.64 4.86
C CYS A 145 -5.09 8.36 4.43
N LEU A 146 -4.02 7.57 4.27
CA LEU A 146 -2.77 7.96 3.61
C LEU A 146 -2.48 6.99 2.48
N HIS A 147 -1.90 7.51 1.39
CA HIS A 147 -1.45 6.71 0.26
C HIS A 147 -0.06 7.15 -0.17
N ALA A 148 0.90 6.23 -0.14
CA ALA A 148 2.15 6.31 -0.88
C ALA A 148 2.16 5.14 -1.86
N ASP A 149 1.68 5.40 -3.08
CA ASP A 149 1.33 4.36 -4.04
C ASP A 149 2.53 4.02 -4.93
N PRO A 150 3.13 2.81 -4.81
CA PRO A 150 4.23 2.41 -5.66
C PRO A 150 3.76 2.03 -7.07
N VAL A 151 4.63 2.31 -8.03
CA VAL A 151 4.57 1.76 -9.39
C VAL A 151 5.53 0.59 -9.43
N LEU A 152 5.10 -0.56 -9.94
CA LEU A 152 5.97 -1.72 -10.16
C LEU A 152 6.57 -1.71 -11.57
N PRO A 153 7.75 -2.31 -11.77
CA PRO A 153 8.32 -2.43 -13.11
C PRO A 153 7.40 -3.24 -14.01
N ASP A 154 7.55 -3.08 -15.32
CA ASP A 154 6.91 -3.99 -16.28
C ASP A 154 7.34 -5.43 -15.99
N CYS A 155 6.39 -6.37 -16.03
CA CYS A 155 6.62 -7.74 -15.61
C CYS A 155 6.51 -8.68 -16.82
N ALA A 156 7.64 -9.23 -17.28
CA ALA A 156 7.67 -10.16 -18.39
C ALA A 156 7.01 -11.52 -18.05
N PRO A 157 6.62 -12.34 -19.04
CA PRO A 157 6.04 -13.66 -18.79
C PRO A 157 6.93 -14.53 -17.88
N GLY A 158 6.33 -15.12 -16.85
CA GLY A 158 7.03 -15.96 -15.85
C GLY A 158 7.80 -15.20 -14.78
N GLU A 159 8.04 -13.89 -14.96
CA GLU A 159 8.83 -13.09 -14.03
C GLU A 159 8.07 -12.67 -12.77
N THR A 160 8.82 -12.24 -11.76
CA THR A 160 8.27 -11.63 -10.55
C THR A 160 8.94 -10.31 -10.22
N VAL A 161 8.14 -9.25 -10.08
CA VAL A 161 8.57 -7.91 -9.68
C VAL A 161 8.11 -7.59 -8.26
N ARG A 162 8.83 -6.70 -7.57
CA ARG A 162 8.60 -6.38 -6.15
C ARG A 162 8.83 -4.91 -5.86
N VAL A 163 8.18 -4.42 -4.82
CA VAL A 163 8.43 -3.12 -4.18
C VAL A 163 8.36 -3.27 -2.66
N ARG A 164 9.17 -2.48 -1.96
CA ARG A 164 9.22 -2.47 -0.49
C ARG A 164 8.78 -1.14 0.06
N GLY A 165 8.24 -1.19 1.27
CA GLY A 165 7.81 -0.01 1.99
C GLY A 165 7.90 -0.20 3.49
N ARG A 166 7.54 0.85 4.21
CA ARG A 166 7.51 0.86 5.67
C ARG A 166 6.38 1.75 6.15
N LEU A 167 5.72 1.31 7.21
CA LEU A 167 4.85 2.15 8.04
C LEU A 167 5.47 2.24 9.43
N TRP A 168 5.55 3.43 10.00
CA TRP A 168 6.14 3.63 11.31
C TRP A 168 5.55 4.83 12.04
N PHE A 169 5.83 4.88 13.33
CA PHE A 169 5.43 5.95 14.24
C PHE A 169 6.63 6.80 14.60
N TYR A 170 6.43 8.11 14.63
CA TYR A 170 7.45 9.09 15.02
C TYR A 170 6.88 10.05 16.06
N GLU A 171 7.66 10.40 17.07
CA GLU A 171 7.33 11.40 18.07
C GLU A 171 8.38 12.49 18.05
N GLY A 172 7.95 13.74 17.84
CA GLY A 172 8.82 14.89 17.70
C GLY A 172 8.21 16.00 16.85
N LYS A 173 8.88 17.15 16.86
CA LYS A 173 8.48 18.33 16.08
C LYS A 173 9.13 18.39 14.69
N ASP A 174 10.22 17.66 14.47
CA ASP A 174 10.96 17.68 13.21
C ASP A 174 10.61 16.49 12.30
N VAL A 175 9.36 16.45 11.86
CA VAL A 175 8.90 15.44 10.89
C VAL A 175 9.61 15.59 9.53
N GLN A 176 10.11 16.79 9.20
CA GLN A 176 10.78 17.05 7.93
C GLN A 176 12.12 16.31 7.84
N GLN A 177 12.90 16.31 8.92
CA GLN A 177 14.10 15.49 9.02
C GLN A 177 13.77 13.99 8.88
N GLU A 178 12.68 13.54 9.48
CA GLU A 178 12.26 12.14 9.40
C GLU A 178 11.83 11.72 7.98
N LEU A 179 11.13 12.61 7.27
CA LEU A 179 10.78 12.41 5.86
C LEU A 179 12.02 12.40 4.96
N ALA A 180 13.01 13.25 5.22
CA ALA A 180 14.28 13.23 4.50
C ALA A 180 15.04 11.92 4.71
N ARG A 181 15.12 11.43 5.96
CA ARG A 181 15.70 10.12 6.29
C ARG A 181 15.00 8.97 5.56
N ALA A 182 13.67 9.01 5.46
CA ALA A 182 12.91 7.99 4.74
C ALA A 182 13.22 8.01 3.23
N LYS A 183 13.34 9.20 2.63
CA LYS A 183 13.66 9.36 1.20
C LYS A 183 15.00 8.75 0.81
N GLU A 184 16.00 8.81 1.69
CA GLU A 184 17.31 8.19 1.44
C GLU A 184 17.25 6.65 1.47
N LEU A 185 16.35 6.08 2.26
CA LEU A 185 16.20 4.63 2.42
C LEU A 185 15.28 3.99 1.37
N PHE A 186 14.36 4.76 0.80
CA PHE A 186 13.34 4.29 -0.14
C PHE A 186 13.27 5.20 -1.38
N PRO A 187 14.24 5.10 -2.30
CA PRO A 187 14.28 5.95 -3.49
C PRO A 187 13.14 5.69 -4.50
#